data_AF-A0A952HTK0-F1
#
_entry.id   AF-A0A952HTK0-F1
#
_cell.length_a   1.000
_cell.length_b   1.000
_cell.length_c   1.000
_cell.angle_alpha   90.00
_cell.angle_beta   90.00
_cell.angle_gamma   90.00
#
_symmetry.space_group_name_H-M   'P 1'
#
loop_
_entity.id
_entity.type
_entity.pdbx_description
1 polymer ?
#
loop_
_entity_poly.entity_id
_entity_poly.type
_entity_poly.pdbx_seq_one_letter_code
_entity_poly.pdbx_strand_id
1 'polypeptide(L)'
;MEKIYLGDWLYNAGIVGFLRINSHLWDVKDKKLISKDENLLKIGDNYIEIDRKIFDGFTDRFFNYTFNLYGRYDRKLKKFKDKHKDKQDKEELIESNVREFLENFYGQKSFLNISVKKDRKKKFYEDFEKPLKTDNNQKDKKLTCVICGERPAKKDTNYDTGFSPIFGLNKDAVNFAWNFNTKLPSCDICEIIYFCYFAGLTELNGKYYFVNLDDSVESLMLANDLFKEELEKSPENPFIDFFTEYLLRIKKSQAKYTLANINFLETELKETLPKVFSFNIDYNTAEFIEENHENLKSLSKSFFILPDKTRVYILTEFLNLILKKDLNYGLLYKIFKSATQDKAYVSNYNLQRLI
;
A
#
# COMPACT_ATOMS: atom_id res chain seq x y z
N MET A 1 1.26 -16.65 20.53
CA MET A 1 0.65 -16.26 19.25
C MET A 1 -0.03 -14.92 19.44
N GLU A 2 0.19 -13.99 18.51
CA GLU A 2 -0.26 -12.60 18.57
C GLU A 2 -1.17 -12.34 17.35
N LYS A 3 -2.44 -11.98 17.57
CA LYS A 3 -3.36 -11.60 16.48
C LYS A 3 -3.28 -10.11 16.20
N ILE A 4 -3.22 -9.73 14.94
CA ILE A 4 -3.11 -8.36 14.43
C ILE A 4 -4.25 -8.15 13.43
N TYR A 5 -5.27 -7.40 13.84
CA TYR A 5 -6.44 -7.13 13.01
C TYR A 5 -6.20 -5.92 12.10
N LEU A 6 -6.90 -5.90 10.96
CA LEU A 6 -7.00 -4.69 10.13
C LEU A 6 -7.59 -3.54 10.97
N GLY A 7 -7.13 -2.32 10.69
CA GLY A 7 -7.50 -1.09 11.40
C GLY A 7 -7.60 0.09 10.44
N ASP A 8 -7.03 1.23 10.84
CA ASP A 8 -6.92 2.39 9.95
C ASP A 8 -5.94 2.13 8.79
N TRP A 9 -6.00 2.99 7.77
CA TRP A 9 -5.23 2.82 6.53
C TRP A 9 -3.72 2.74 6.78
N LEU A 10 -3.17 3.44 7.78
CA LEU A 10 -1.74 3.44 8.06
C LEU A 10 -1.33 2.13 8.73
N TYR A 11 -2.16 1.65 9.65
CA TYR A 11 -1.97 0.33 10.25
C TYR A 11 -2.07 -0.79 9.22
N ASN A 12 -3.04 -0.69 8.30
CA ASN A 12 -3.21 -1.62 7.17
C ASN A 12 -2.00 -1.60 6.23
N ALA A 13 -1.46 -0.42 5.91
CA ALA A 13 -0.20 -0.29 5.18
C ALA A 13 0.96 -0.94 5.96
N GLY A 14 0.97 -0.82 7.29
CA GLY A 14 1.87 -1.52 8.20
C GLY A 14 1.80 -3.03 8.08
N ILE A 15 0.60 -3.60 8.04
CA ILE A 15 0.38 -5.05 7.88
C ILE A 15 0.89 -5.53 6.52
N VAL A 16 0.52 -4.85 5.43
CA VAL A 16 1.03 -5.16 4.07
C VAL A 16 2.55 -5.07 4.04
N GLY A 17 3.13 -4.02 4.62
CA GLY A 17 4.58 -3.86 4.70
C GLY A 17 5.27 -4.95 5.52
N PHE A 18 4.69 -5.35 6.64
CA PHE A 18 5.20 -6.44 7.48
C PHE A 18 5.18 -7.77 6.73
N LEU A 19 4.10 -8.05 5.99
CA LEU A 19 4.01 -9.22 5.12
C LEU A 19 5.10 -9.16 4.03
N ARG A 20 5.27 -8.03 3.33
CA ARG A 20 6.30 -7.90 2.28
C ARG A 20 7.73 -8.11 2.80
N ILE A 21 8.06 -7.58 3.98
CA ILE A 21 9.35 -7.82 4.65
C ILE A 21 9.53 -9.30 4.99
N ASN A 22 8.45 -10.01 5.30
CA ASN A 22 8.42 -11.44 5.59
C ASN A 22 7.92 -12.29 4.40
N SER A 23 8.14 -11.85 3.15
CA SER A 23 7.67 -12.52 1.92
C SER A 23 8.11 -13.97 1.76
N HIS A 24 9.17 -14.41 2.43
CA HIS A 24 9.58 -15.81 2.49
C HIS A 24 8.57 -16.73 3.23
N LEU A 25 7.64 -16.18 4.01
CA LEU A 25 6.66 -16.93 4.80
C LEU A 25 5.28 -17.06 4.14
N TRP A 26 5.06 -16.47 2.96
CA TRP A 26 3.78 -16.59 2.25
C TRP A 26 3.98 -16.66 0.74
N ASP A 27 2.91 -17.04 0.04
CA ASP A 27 2.83 -17.04 -1.42
C ASP A 27 1.45 -16.62 -1.91
N VAL A 28 1.34 -16.34 -3.21
CA VAL A 28 0.06 -16.29 -3.90
C VAL A 28 -0.09 -17.50 -4.80
N LYS A 29 -1.09 -18.35 -4.56
CA LYS A 29 -1.48 -19.44 -5.48
C LYS A 29 -2.95 -19.33 -5.80
N ASP A 30 -3.30 -19.46 -7.08
CA ASP A 30 -4.69 -19.35 -7.56
C ASP A 30 -5.41 -18.09 -7.07
N LYS A 31 -4.69 -16.96 -7.02
CA LYS A 31 -5.17 -15.66 -6.51
C LYS A 31 -5.58 -15.68 -5.03
N LYS A 32 -5.00 -16.58 -4.24
CA LYS A 32 -5.17 -16.63 -2.79
C LYS A 32 -3.85 -16.48 -2.06
N LEU A 33 -3.88 -15.79 -0.93
CA LEU A 33 -2.73 -15.61 -0.06
C LEU A 33 -2.59 -16.83 0.84
N ILE A 34 -1.44 -17.50 0.78
CA ILE A 34 -1.21 -18.77 1.49
C ILE A 34 0.02 -18.62 2.38
N SER A 35 -0.09 -19.02 3.64
CA SER A 35 1.08 -19.13 4.51
C SER A 35 1.93 -20.36 4.15
N LYS A 36 3.25 -20.17 4.11
CA LYS A 36 4.24 -21.24 3.96
C LYS A 36 4.57 -21.93 5.28
N ASP A 37 4.34 -21.26 6.40
CA ASP A 37 4.54 -21.79 7.75
C ASP A 37 3.47 -21.27 8.71
N GLU A 38 2.39 -22.04 8.84
CA GLU A 38 1.26 -21.78 9.73
C GLU A 38 1.63 -21.74 11.23
N ASN A 39 2.84 -22.21 11.62
CA ASN A 39 3.30 -22.07 13.01
C ASN A 39 3.88 -20.67 13.28
N LEU A 40 4.35 -19.97 12.25
CA LEU A 40 4.94 -18.63 12.38
C LEU A 40 3.99 -17.53 11.93
N LEU A 41 3.20 -17.77 10.87
CA LEU A 41 2.28 -16.81 10.28
C LEU A 41 1.01 -17.54 9.84
N LYS A 42 -0.14 -17.09 10.31
CA LYS A 42 -1.45 -17.46 9.75
C LYS A 42 -2.13 -16.23 9.20
N ILE A 43 -2.83 -16.40 8.09
CA ILE A 43 -3.60 -15.34 7.45
C ILE A 43 -5.07 -15.69 7.66
N GLY A 44 -5.74 -14.94 8.52
CA GLY A 44 -7.19 -14.97 8.67
C GLY A 44 -7.86 -13.98 7.71
N ASP A 45 -9.18 -13.85 7.84
CA ASP A 45 -9.95 -12.92 7.01
C ASP A 45 -9.52 -11.48 7.26
N ASN A 46 -9.80 -10.93 8.45
CA ASN A 46 -9.47 -9.56 8.82
C ASN A 46 -8.27 -9.44 9.78
N TYR A 47 -7.43 -10.48 9.88
CA TYR A 47 -6.25 -10.48 10.75
C TYR A 47 -5.11 -11.34 10.23
N ILE A 48 -3.90 -11.05 10.69
CA ILE A 48 -2.79 -12.00 10.69
C ILE A 48 -2.51 -12.48 12.11
N GLU A 49 -2.10 -13.74 12.26
CA GLU A 49 -1.69 -14.30 13.54
C GLU A 49 -0.23 -14.73 13.46
N ILE A 50 0.60 -14.26 14.39
CA ILE A 50 2.05 -14.50 14.35
C ILE A 50 2.57 -15.15 15.62
N ASP A 51 3.59 -15.99 15.50
CA ASP A 51 4.44 -16.37 16.63
C ASP A 51 5.61 -15.39 16.74
N ARG A 52 6.03 -15.03 17.97
CA ARG A 52 7.14 -14.07 18.18
C ARG A 52 8.47 -14.55 17.61
N LYS A 53 8.64 -15.84 17.33
CA LYS A 53 9.79 -16.36 16.58
C LYS A 53 9.88 -15.81 15.16
N ILE A 54 8.79 -15.28 14.60
CA ILE A 54 8.83 -14.57 13.31
C ILE A 54 9.84 -13.42 13.32
N PHE A 55 10.14 -12.85 14.49
CA PHE A 55 11.11 -11.76 14.60
C PHE A 55 12.57 -12.22 14.48
N ASP A 56 12.87 -13.52 14.50
CA ASP A 56 14.23 -14.02 14.33
C ASP A 56 14.81 -13.60 12.96
N GLY A 57 15.87 -12.79 12.96
CA GLY A 57 16.48 -12.25 11.75
C GLY A 57 15.68 -11.12 11.09
N PHE A 58 14.70 -10.55 11.80
CA PHE A 58 13.85 -9.49 11.27
C PHE A 58 14.63 -8.21 10.93
N THR A 59 15.65 -7.85 11.72
CA THR A 59 16.53 -6.70 11.47
C THR A 59 17.17 -6.79 10.09
N ASP A 60 17.74 -7.94 9.74
CA ASP A 60 18.36 -8.11 8.43
C ASP A 60 17.32 -8.07 7.31
N ARG A 61 16.17 -8.70 7.48
CA ARG A 61 15.09 -8.64 6.49
C ARG A 61 14.58 -7.21 6.29
N PHE A 62 14.36 -6.47 7.37
CA PHE A 62 13.94 -5.08 7.36
C PHE A 62 14.94 -4.21 6.60
N PHE A 63 16.22 -4.21 7.00
CA PHE A 63 17.25 -3.39 6.35
C PHE A 63 17.48 -3.77 4.89
N ASN A 64 17.48 -5.07 4.56
CA ASN A 64 17.65 -5.52 3.19
C ASN A 64 16.45 -5.12 2.32
N TYR A 65 15.23 -5.25 2.83
CA TYR A 65 14.02 -4.82 2.12
C TYR A 65 14.06 -3.32 1.85
N THR A 66 14.32 -2.52 2.89
CA THR A 66 14.43 -1.06 2.77
C THR A 66 15.51 -0.65 1.77
N PHE A 67 16.69 -1.28 1.84
CA PHE A 67 17.79 -1.00 0.92
C PHE A 67 17.43 -1.34 -0.53
N ASN A 68 16.71 -2.44 -0.77
CA ASN A 68 16.26 -2.81 -2.11
C ASN A 68 15.17 -1.87 -2.64
N LEU A 69 14.26 -1.41 -1.79
CA LEU A 69 13.18 -0.48 -2.12
C LEU A 69 13.71 0.92 -2.47
N TYR A 70 14.51 1.50 -1.57
CA TYR A 70 15.14 2.82 -1.79
C TYR A 70 16.20 2.78 -2.91
N GLY A 71 16.82 1.61 -3.08
CA GLY A 71 18.07 1.48 -3.78
C GLY A 71 17.99 1.55 -5.29
N ARG A 72 16.80 1.43 -5.94
CA ARG A 72 16.65 1.19 -7.41
C ARG A 72 17.93 0.57 -7.95
N TYR A 73 18.16 -0.65 -7.44
CA TYR A 73 19.40 -1.42 -7.26
C TYR A 73 20.54 -1.14 -8.26
N ASP A 74 20.23 -0.86 -9.53
CA ASP A 74 21.18 -0.71 -10.61
C ASP A 74 22.12 0.51 -10.51
N ARG A 75 21.65 1.67 -10.03
CA ARG A 75 22.42 2.92 -10.21
C ARG A 75 23.51 3.11 -9.13
N LYS A 76 23.25 2.71 -7.88
CA LYS A 76 24.23 2.77 -6.78
C LYS A 76 25.13 1.52 -6.71
N LEU A 77 24.63 0.33 -7.10
CA LEU A 77 25.43 -0.90 -7.10
C LEU A 77 26.44 -0.96 -8.25
N LYS A 78 26.16 -0.37 -9.43
CA LYS A 78 27.17 -0.15 -10.49
C LYS A 78 28.40 0.57 -9.95
N LYS A 79 28.20 1.68 -9.23
CA LYS A 79 29.29 2.45 -8.59
C LYS A 79 30.05 1.65 -7.51
N PHE A 80 29.45 0.62 -6.93
CA PHE A 80 30.04 -0.19 -5.85
C PHE A 80 30.78 -1.42 -6.38
N LYS A 81 30.26 -2.08 -7.43
CA LYS A 81 30.92 -3.21 -8.12
C LYS A 81 32.26 -2.82 -8.73
N ASP A 82 32.39 -1.58 -9.20
CA ASP A 82 33.63 -1.05 -9.78
C ASP A 82 34.77 -0.85 -8.75
N LYS A 83 34.52 -1.06 -7.45
CA LYS A 83 35.45 -0.64 -6.39
C LYS A 83 36.04 -1.71 -5.47
N HIS A 84 35.83 -3.02 -5.71
CA HIS A 84 36.41 -4.13 -4.91
C HIS A 84 36.53 -3.83 -3.40
N LYS A 85 35.40 -3.68 -2.70
CA LYS A 85 35.37 -3.31 -1.27
C LYS A 85 34.83 -4.43 -0.38
N ASP A 86 35.40 -4.52 0.82
CA ASP A 86 35.17 -5.55 1.84
C ASP A 86 33.72 -5.61 2.37
N LYS A 87 33.38 -6.71 3.07
CA LYS A 87 32.05 -6.95 3.66
C LYS A 87 31.59 -5.81 4.59
N GLN A 88 32.51 -5.20 5.33
CA GLN A 88 32.24 -4.11 6.26
C GLN A 88 31.82 -2.82 5.54
N ASP A 89 32.46 -2.49 4.42
CA ASP A 89 32.08 -1.32 3.60
C ASP A 89 30.68 -1.45 2.99
N LYS A 90 30.28 -2.69 2.66
CA LYS A 90 28.92 -2.98 2.15
C LYS A 90 27.87 -2.76 3.24
N GLU A 91 28.16 -3.12 4.47
CA GLU A 91 27.23 -2.96 5.59
C GLU A 91 27.05 -1.50 5.98
N GLU A 92 28.13 -0.73 6.07
CA GLU A 92 28.06 0.73 6.29
C GLU A 92 27.27 1.44 5.19
N LEU A 93 27.42 1.02 3.93
CA LEU A 93 26.63 1.54 2.81
C LEU A 93 25.13 1.26 3.01
N ILE A 94 24.77 0.02 3.36
CA ILE A 94 23.36 -0.36 3.58
C ILE A 94 22.77 0.51 4.68
N GLU A 95 23.44 0.61 5.83
CA GLU A 95 22.97 1.40 6.97
C GLU A 95 22.78 2.87 6.63
N SER A 96 23.72 3.47 5.87
CA SER A 96 23.63 4.87 5.48
C SER A 96 22.47 5.13 4.51
N ASN A 97 22.22 4.24 3.54
CA ASN A 97 21.12 4.38 2.59
C ASN A 97 19.76 4.15 3.25
N VAL A 98 19.67 3.13 4.11
CA VAL A 98 18.47 2.85 4.91
C VAL A 98 18.13 4.07 5.76
N ARG A 99 19.14 4.71 6.39
CA ARG A 99 18.92 5.94 7.13
C ARG A 99 18.35 7.06 6.26
N GLU A 100 19.02 7.37 5.14
CA GLU A 100 18.63 8.46 4.25
C GLU A 100 17.17 8.34 3.77
N PHE A 101 16.73 7.11 3.52
CA PHE A 101 15.35 6.83 3.15
C PHE A 101 14.38 6.95 4.32
N LEU A 102 14.65 6.21 5.41
CA LEU A 102 13.73 6.09 6.54
C LEU A 102 13.64 7.37 7.37
N GLU A 103 14.63 8.26 7.32
CA GLU A 103 14.55 9.59 7.93
C GLU A 103 13.37 10.39 7.37
N ASN A 104 12.98 10.17 6.11
CA ASN A 104 11.82 10.84 5.54
C ASN A 104 10.48 10.29 6.06
N PHE A 105 10.48 9.06 6.57
CA PHE A 105 9.28 8.38 7.09
C PHE A 105 9.15 8.50 8.61
N TYR A 106 10.27 8.45 9.32
CA TYR A 106 10.32 8.30 10.78
C TYR A 106 11.09 9.40 11.50
N GLY A 107 11.72 10.32 10.77
CA GLY A 107 12.55 11.39 11.32
C GLY A 107 13.65 10.89 12.26
N GLN A 108 13.72 11.54 13.41
CA GLN A 108 14.64 11.37 14.56
C GLN A 108 14.72 10.02 15.29
N LYS A 109 14.28 8.88 14.74
CA LYS A 109 14.19 7.63 15.51
C LYS A 109 15.50 7.15 16.13
N SER A 110 15.44 6.35 17.20
CA SER A 110 16.63 5.93 17.98
C SER A 110 17.79 5.46 17.10
N PHE A 111 17.52 4.56 16.14
CA PHE A 111 18.51 4.03 15.20
C PHE A 111 18.79 4.94 13.99
N LEU A 112 17.92 5.93 13.73
CA LEU A 112 18.08 6.96 12.68
C LEU A 112 18.76 8.23 13.20
N ASN A 113 18.88 8.37 14.52
CA ASN A 113 19.42 9.56 15.17
C ASN A 113 20.81 9.89 14.61
N ILE A 114 21.06 11.19 14.43
CA ILE A 114 22.30 11.71 13.86
C ILE A 114 23.54 11.36 14.70
N SER A 115 23.35 11.15 16.01
CA SER A 115 24.40 10.70 16.93
C SER A 115 24.88 9.27 16.68
N VAL A 116 24.04 8.41 16.11
CA VAL A 116 24.36 7.01 15.83
C VAL A 116 25.14 6.94 14.52
N LYS A 117 26.46 7.03 14.55
CA LYS A 117 27.26 7.10 13.31
C LYS A 117 27.49 5.75 12.62
N LYS A 118 27.46 4.65 13.37
CA LYS A 118 27.68 3.26 12.92
C LYS A 118 26.78 2.30 13.69
N ASP A 119 26.73 1.04 13.25
CA ASP A 119 26.04 -0.07 13.92
C ASP A 119 24.53 0.16 14.07
N ARG A 120 23.91 0.81 13.08
CA ARG A 120 22.46 1.10 13.10
C ARG A 120 21.63 -0.18 13.12
N LYS A 121 22.07 -1.24 12.44
CA LYS A 121 21.44 -2.56 12.50
C LYS A 121 21.48 -3.13 13.91
N LYS A 122 22.66 -3.12 14.55
CA LYS A 122 22.81 -3.60 15.92
C LYS A 122 21.89 -2.83 16.87
N LYS A 123 21.83 -1.51 16.71
CA LYS A 123 20.93 -0.67 17.50
C LYS A 123 19.46 -1.01 17.26
N PHE A 124 19.05 -1.21 16.00
CA PHE A 124 17.68 -1.63 15.68
C PHE A 124 17.36 -3.02 16.29
N TYR A 125 18.30 -3.95 16.22
CA TYR A 125 18.17 -5.27 16.83
C TYR A 125 17.97 -5.18 18.36
N GLU A 126 18.77 -4.36 19.05
CA GLU A 126 18.68 -4.17 20.49
C GLU A 126 17.40 -3.44 20.92
N ASP A 127 16.99 -2.41 20.16
CA ASP A 127 15.84 -1.56 20.46
C ASP A 127 14.49 -2.25 20.10
N PHE A 128 14.46 -3.11 19.07
CA PHE A 128 13.23 -3.69 18.51
C PHE A 128 13.23 -5.23 18.50
N GLU A 129 14.07 -5.88 17.68
CA GLU A 129 13.99 -7.33 17.43
C GLU A 129 14.13 -8.17 18.72
N LYS A 130 15.18 -7.92 19.51
CA LYS A 130 15.46 -8.70 20.71
C LYS A 130 14.34 -8.58 21.76
N PRO A 131 13.83 -7.38 22.09
CA PRO A 131 12.66 -7.24 22.96
C PRO A 131 11.39 -7.89 22.40
N LEU A 132 11.13 -7.78 21.10
CA LEU A 132 9.95 -8.38 20.45
C LEU A 132 9.95 -9.91 20.55
N LYS A 133 11.09 -10.53 20.25
CA LYS A 133 11.27 -11.98 20.35
C LYS A 133 11.03 -12.52 21.75
N THR A 134 11.55 -11.82 22.75
CA THR A 134 11.59 -12.30 24.14
C THR A 134 10.43 -11.81 24.99
N ASP A 135 9.56 -10.94 24.46
CA ASP A 135 8.48 -10.25 25.19
C ASP A 135 8.97 -9.54 26.47
N ASN A 136 10.22 -9.05 26.45
CA ASN A 136 10.89 -8.45 27.60
C ASN A 136 10.70 -6.94 27.70
N ASN A 137 9.89 -6.34 26.83
CA ASN A 137 9.56 -4.91 26.92
C ASN A 137 8.86 -4.62 28.25
N GLN A 138 9.28 -3.57 28.95
CA GLN A 138 8.57 -3.12 30.14
C GLN A 138 7.17 -2.66 29.73
N LYS A 139 6.15 -3.22 30.39
CA LYS A 139 4.73 -2.94 30.13
C LYS A 139 4.20 -1.97 31.18
N ASP A 140 3.35 -1.04 30.75
CA ASP A 140 2.58 -0.20 31.66
C ASP A 140 1.42 -1.03 32.26
N LYS A 141 1.30 -1.03 33.60
CA LYS A 141 0.30 -1.84 34.30
C LYS A 141 -1.12 -1.26 34.21
N LYS A 142 -1.26 0.01 33.83
CA LYS A 142 -2.54 0.74 33.84
C LYS A 142 -3.06 1.04 32.43
N LEU A 143 -2.19 1.01 31.42
CA LEU A 143 -2.52 1.44 30.08
C LEU A 143 -2.55 0.26 29.10
N THR A 144 -3.67 0.15 28.39
CA THR A 144 -3.83 -0.74 27.25
C THR A 144 -3.41 0.01 25.97
N CYS A 145 -2.91 -0.73 25.00
CA CYS A 145 -2.53 -0.19 23.69
C CYS A 145 -3.76 0.42 23.00
N VAL A 146 -3.66 1.69 22.61
CA VAL A 146 -4.77 2.42 21.95
C VAL A 146 -5.04 1.96 20.51
N ILE A 147 -4.09 1.25 19.90
CA ILE A 147 -4.16 0.80 18.51
C ILE A 147 -4.97 -0.49 18.43
N CYS A 148 -4.61 -1.51 19.23
CA CYS A 148 -5.30 -2.79 19.21
C CYS A 148 -6.36 -2.95 20.29
N GLY A 149 -6.37 -2.11 21.34
CA GLY A 149 -7.30 -2.23 22.46
C GLY A 149 -7.13 -3.48 23.34
N GLU A 150 -6.19 -4.37 23.02
CA GLU A 150 -6.04 -5.68 23.68
C GLU A 150 -4.74 -5.80 24.48
N ARG A 151 -3.60 -5.46 23.89
CA ARG A 151 -2.28 -5.67 24.49
C ARG A 151 -1.89 -4.56 25.47
N PRO A 152 -1.12 -4.86 26.54
CA PRO A 152 -0.58 -3.82 27.43
C PRO A 152 0.38 -2.90 26.67
N ALA A 153 0.31 -1.60 26.95
CA ALA A 153 1.20 -0.62 26.34
C ALA A 153 2.64 -0.78 26.85
N LYS A 154 3.63 -0.40 26.05
CA LYS A 154 5.01 -0.24 26.51
C LYS A 154 5.07 0.89 27.55
N LYS A 155 5.93 0.73 28.53
CA LYS A 155 6.24 1.80 29.48
C LYS A 155 6.95 2.95 28.75
N ASP A 156 6.68 4.18 29.18
CA ASP A 156 7.34 5.42 28.70
C ASP A 156 7.16 5.72 27.19
N THR A 157 5.97 5.41 26.67
CA THR A 157 5.63 5.53 25.25
C THR A 157 5.13 6.96 24.91
N ASN A 158 5.96 7.79 24.27
CA ASN A 158 5.67 9.19 23.92
C ASN A 158 5.40 9.39 22.40
N TYR A 159 4.68 10.45 22.01
CA TYR A 159 4.35 10.89 20.63
C TYR A 159 5.56 11.25 19.77
N ASP A 160 6.79 11.05 20.23
CA ASP A 160 7.97 11.34 19.40
C ASP A 160 8.28 10.18 18.43
N THR A 161 7.45 9.13 18.41
CA THR A 161 7.87 7.82 17.93
C THR A 161 7.63 7.51 16.44
N GLY A 162 7.90 8.45 15.54
CA GLY A 162 8.15 8.15 14.12
C GLY A 162 6.92 7.99 13.22
N PHE A 163 5.75 7.61 13.75
CA PHE A 163 4.48 7.61 12.98
C PHE A 163 3.59 8.82 13.30
N SER A 164 3.84 9.54 14.40
CA SER A 164 3.08 10.74 14.79
C SER A 164 3.00 11.83 13.71
N PRO A 165 4.06 12.11 12.91
CA PRO A 165 3.96 13.06 11.81
C PRO A 165 2.85 12.70 10.81
N ILE A 166 2.63 11.42 10.53
CA ILE A 166 1.57 10.96 9.61
C ILE A 166 0.19 11.09 10.22
N PHE A 167 0.07 10.94 11.54
CA PHE A 167 -1.18 11.22 12.25
C PHE A 167 -1.45 12.71 12.43
N GLY A 168 -0.63 13.61 11.87
CA GLY A 168 -0.75 15.05 12.09
C GLY A 168 -0.44 15.48 13.52
N LEU A 169 0.16 14.60 14.33
CA LEU A 169 0.50 14.84 15.73
C LEU A 169 1.97 15.27 15.82
N ASN A 170 2.20 16.57 15.92
CA ASN A 170 3.51 17.18 16.10
C ASN A 170 3.59 17.96 17.44
N LYS A 171 4.75 18.56 17.74
CA LYS A 171 4.96 19.36 18.96
C LYS A 171 4.05 20.58 19.07
N ASP A 172 3.48 21.03 17.95
CA ASP A 172 2.55 22.16 17.89
C ASP A 172 1.09 21.71 18.04
N ALA A 173 0.81 20.42 17.84
CA ALA A 173 -0.50 19.78 17.96
C ALA A 173 -0.77 19.19 19.36
N VAL A 174 0.03 19.55 20.37
CA VAL A 174 -0.11 19.05 21.75
C VAL A 174 -1.46 19.43 22.37
N ASN A 175 -2.07 20.51 21.89
CA ASN A 175 -3.43 20.93 22.24
C ASN A 175 -4.52 19.94 21.77
N PHE A 176 -4.24 19.07 20.79
CA PHE A 176 -5.14 17.99 20.38
C PHE A 176 -4.99 16.72 21.24
N ALA A 177 -3.96 16.66 22.09
CA ALA A 177 -3.76 15.54 23.00
C ALA A 177 -4.55 15.76 24.31
N TRP A 178 -5.22 14.71 24.79
CA TRP A 178 -5.97 14.75 26.04
C TRP A 178 -5.05 15.18 27.20
N ASN A 179 -5.45 16.25 27.91
CA ASN A 179 -4.68 16.87 28.99
C ASN A 179 -3.26 17.28 28.60
N PHE A 180 -3.02 17.65 27.33
CA PHE A 180 -1.70 17.96 26.78
C PHE A 180 -0.69 16.82 26.96
N ASN A 181 -1.17 15.60 27.25
CA ASN A 181 -0.33 14.45 27.49
C ASN A 181 0.05 13.82 26.17
N THR A 182 1.31 13.97 25.82
CA THR A 182 1.83 13.47 24.55
C THR A 182 2.14 11.97 24.56
N LYS A 183 1.62 11.20 25.51
CA LYS A 183 1.81 9.75 25.52
C LYS A 183 0.78 9.09 24.62
N LEU A 184 1.26 8.36 23.60
CA LEU A 184 0.44 7.38 22.89
C LEU A 184 0.79 6.00 23.43
N PRO A 185 -0.08 5.38 24.25
CA PRO A 185 0.13 4.03 24.75
C PRO A 185 0.05 3.03 23.59
N SER A 186 1.18 2.59 23.06
CA SER A 186 1.26 1.51 22.05
C SER A 186 1.96 0.27 22.62
N CYS A 187 1.52 -0.92 22.23
CA CYS A 187 2.27 -2.15 22.49
C CYS A 187 3.40 -2.34 21.47
N ASP A 188 4.35 -3.21 21.78
CA ASP A 188 5.50 -3.51 20.93
C ASP A 188 5.11 -4.10 19.56
N ILE A 189 4.10 -4.97 19.53
CA ILE A 189 3.56 -5.54 18.28
C ILE A 189 2.95 -4.45 17.39
N CYS A 190 2.10 -3.58 17.92
CA CYS A 190 1.50 -2.52 17.10
C CYS A 190 2.55 -1.50 16.64
N GLU A 191 3.51 -1.17 17.50
CA GLU A 191 4.62 -0.28 17.16
C GLU A 191 5.42 -0.82 15.96
N ILE A 192 5.83 -2.09 15.99
CA ILE A 192 6.62 -2.66 14.87
C ILE A 192 5.80 -2.78 13.58
N ILE A 193 4.50 -3.02 13.66
CA ILE A 193 3.61 -3.02 12.47
C ILE A 193 3.55 -1.63 11.85
N TYR A 194 3.41 -0.56 12.66
CA TYR A 194 3.52 0.81 12.15
C TYR A 194 4.90 1.07 11.53
N PHE A 195 5.98 0.61 12.13
CA PHE A 195 7.31 0.74 11.52
C PHE A 195 7.48 0.02 10.17
N CYS A 196 6.52 -0.81 9.77
CA CYS A 196 6.55 -1.46 8.46
C CYS A 196 5.74 -0.70 7.39
N TYR A 197 5.00 0.37 7.72
CA TYR A 197 4.05 0.96 6.77
C TYR A 197 4.70 1.40 5.45
N PHE A 198 5.95 1.89 5.48
CA PHE A 198 6.67 2.33 4.29
C PHE A 198 6.78 1.23 3.23
N ALA A 199 6.85 -0.03 3.66
CA ALA A 199 6.97 -1.18 2.78
C ALA A 199 5.63 -1.56 2.13
N GLY A 200 4.50 -1.11 2.71
CA GLY A 200 3.16 -1.25 2.13
C GLY A 200 2.85 -0.22 1.04
N LEU A 201 3.51 0.95 1.08
CA LEU A 201 3.29 2.03 0.11
C LEU A 201 3.95 1.74 -1.24
N THR A 202 3.38 2.30 -2.30
CA THR A 202 3.94 2.27 -3.66
C THR A 202 4.30 3.68 -4.11
N GLU A 203 5.54 3.90 -4.55
CA GLU A 203 6.02 5.22 -4.99
C GLU A 203 5.80 5.43 -6.49
N LEU A 204 5.26 6.59 -6.86
CA LEU A 204 5.20 7.08 -8.23
C LEU A 204 5.45 8.59 -8.25
N ASN A 205 6.48 9.01 -8.99
CA ASN A 205 6.84 10.41 -9.22
C ASN A 205 7.02 11.24 -7.91
N GLY A 206 7.65 10.65 -6.89
CA GLY A 206 7.89 11.32 -5.61
C GLY A 206 6.69 11.31 -4.64
N LYS A 207 5.56 10.72 -5.05
CA LYS A 207 4.36 10.54 -4.24
C LYS A 207 4.20 9.07 -3.84
N TYR A 208 3.58 8.83 -2.70
CA TYR A 208 3.33 7.49 -2.18
C TYR A 208 1.84 7.19 -2.17
N TYR A 209 1.50 6.00 -2.63
CA TYR A 209 0.13 5.55 -2.81
C TYR A 209 -0.11 4.25 -2.04
N PHE A 210 -1.32 4.11 -1.50
CA PHE A 210 -1.80 2.87 -0.87
C PHE A 210 -3.26 2.65 -1.20
N VAL A 211 -3.62 1.39 -1.51
CA VAL A 211 -5.00 0.97 -1.71
C VAL A 211 -5.51 0.38 -0.41
N ASN A 212 -6.42 1.08 0.26
CA ASN A 212 -7.02 0.60 1.50
C ASN A 212 -8.36 -0.09 1.20
N LEU A 213 -8.45 -1.35 1.60
CA LEU A 213 -9.65 -2.20 1.59
C LEU A 213 -9.93 -2.68 3.01
N ASP A 214 -11.21 -2.75 3.37
CA ASP A 214 -11.68 -3.11 4.71
C ASP A 214 -12.25 -4.54 4.80
N ASP A 215 -12.12 -5.34 3.73
CA ASP A 215 -12.75 -6.65 3.61
C ASP A 215 -11.88 -7.80 4.17
N SER A 216 -10.64 -7.95 3.69
CA SER A 216 -9.73 -9.00 4.15
C SER A 216 -8.25 -8.68 3.93
N VAL A 217 -7.37 -9.35 4.68
CA VAL A 217 -5.91 -9.25 4.51
C VAL A 217 -5.49 -9.73 3.13
N GLU A 218 -6.11 -10.80 2.62
CA GLU A 218 -5.87 -11.33 1.28
C GLU A 218 -6.19 -10.27 0.22
N SER A 219 -7.41 -9.71 0.25
CA SER A 219 -7.84 -8.66 -0.67
C SER A 219 -6.93 -7.43 -0.61
N LEU A 220 -6.60 -6.97 0.60
CA LEU A 220 -5.74 -5.82 0.82
C LEU A 220 -4.35 -6.03 0.21
N MET A 221 -3.74 -7.21 0.42
CA MET A 221 -2.45 -7.56 -0.14
C MET A 221 -2.50 -7.63 -1.68
N LEU A 222 -3.46 -8.38 -2.22
CA LEU A 222 -3.61 -8.59 -3.67
C LEU A 222 -3.93 -7.28 -4.42
N ALA A 223 -4.72 -6.40 -3.82
CA ALA A 223 -5.03 -5.09 -4.40
C ALA A 223 -3.79 -4.19 -4.45
N ASN A 224 -2.99 -4.15 -3.39
CA ASN A 224 -1.77 -3.33 -3.39
C ASN A 224 -0.69 -3.89 -4.34
N ASP A 225 -0.61 -5.20 -4.51
CA ASP A 225 0.29 -5.81 -5.49
C ASP A 225 -0.18 -5.56 -6.93
N LEU A 226 -1.49 -5.68 -7.20
CA LEU A 226 -2.08 -5.31 -8.48
C LEU A 226 -1.84 -3.83 -8.80
N PHE A 227 -2.09 -2.93 -7.85
CA PHE A 227 -1.90 -1.50 -8.07
C PHE A 227 -0.46 -1.16 -8.42
N LYS A 228 0.50 -1.83 -7.76
CA LYS A 228 1.91 -1.72 -8.12
C LYS A 228 2.20 -2.20 -9.54
N GLU A 229 1.65 -3.35 -9.94
CA GLU A 229 1.79 -3.85 -11.33
C GLU A 229 1.24 -2.85 -12.36
N GLU A 230 0.08 -2.25 -12.10
CA GLU A 230 -0.55 -1.30 -13.03
C GLU A 230 0.21 0.03 -13.11
N LEU A 231 0.74 0.52 -11.97
CA LEU A 231 1.63 1.68 -11.94
C LEU A 231 2.89 1.47 -12.79
N GLU A 232 3.45 0.25 -12.80
CA GLU A 232 4.63 -0.09 -13.61
C GLU A 232 4.31 -0.19 -15.11
N LYS A 233 3.07 -0.57 -15.48
CA LYS A 233 2.63 -0.70 -16.88
C LYS A 233 2.18 0.61 -17.51
N SER A 234 1.41 1.42 -16.77
CA SER A 234 0.68 2.58 -17.29
C SER A 234 0.68 3.72 -16.26
N PRO A 235 1.77 4.50 -16.18
CA PRO A 235 1.90 5.58 -15.19
C PRO A 235 0.96 6.77 -15.45
N GLU A 236 0.34 6.87 -16.63
CA GLU A 236 -0.53 7.99 -17.00
C GLU A 236 -1.92 7.91 -16.36
N ASN A 237 -2.53 6.72 -16.28
CA ASN A 237 -3.88 6.52 -15.72
C ASN A 237 -3.96 5.30 -14.76
N PRO A 238 -3.06 5.18 -13.77
CA PRO A 238 -2.90 3.96 -12.98
C PRO A 238 -4.12 3.59 -12.14
N PHE A 239 -4.91 4.58 -11.72
CA PHE A 239 -6.13 4.35 -10.96
C PHE A 239 -7.19 3.64 -11.81
N ILE A 240 -7.48 4.16 -13.01
CA ILE A 240 -8.51 3.58 -13.88
C ILE A 240 -8.10 2.18 -14.34
N ASP A 241 -6.83 1.99 -14.69
CA ASP A 241 -6.32 0.68 -15.11
C ASP A 241 -6.35 -0.32 -13.93
N PHE A 242 -5.99 0.12 -12.72
CA PHE A 242 -6.19 -0.66 -11.51
C PHE A 242 -7.65 -1.03 -11.30
N PHE A 243 -8.59 -0.08 -11.35
CA PHE A 243 -10.01 -0.38 -11.13
C PHE A 243 -10.49 -1.37 -12.15
N THR A 244 -10.12 -1.17 -13.40
CA THR A 244 -10.45 -2.05 -14.50
C THR A 244 -10.01 -3.48 -14.22
N GLU A 245 -8.74 -3.67 -13.88
CA GLU A 245 -8.20 -5.00 -13.64
C GLU A 245 -8.71 -5.60 -12.31
N TYR A 246 -8.86 -4.78 -11.29
CA TYR A 246 -9.43 -5.18 -10.00
C TYR A 246 -10.85 -5.69 -10.21
N LEU A 247 -11.69 -4.94 -10.94
CA LEU A 247 -13.04 -5.35 -11.35
C LEU A 247 -13.08 -6.70 -12.06
N LEU A 248 -12.12 -6.96 -12.95
CA LEU A 248 -12.05 -8.24 -13.65
C LEU A 248 -11.69 -9.40 -12.72
N ARG A 249 -11.03 -9.12 -11.58
CA ARG A 249 -10.54 -10.10 -10.62
C ARG A 249 -11.51 -10.39 -9.46
N ILE A 250 -12.37 -9.46 -9.06
CA ILE A 250 -13.30 -9.71 -7.94
C ILE A 250 -14.33 -10.78 -8.35
N LYS A 251 -14.70 -11.66 -7.41
CA LYS A 251 -15.81 -12.61 -7.61
C LYS A 251 -17.14 -11.84 -7.71
N LYS A 252 -18.01 -12.26 -8.64
CA LYS A 252 -19.31 -11.64 -8.96
C LYS A 252 -20.05 -11.15 -7.69
N SER A 253 -20.27 -12.04 -6.71
CA SER A 253 -21.01 -11.74 -5.48
C SER A 253 -20.33 -10.79 -4.46
N GLN A 254 -19.02 -10.55 -4.58
CA GLN A 254 -18.24 -9.68 -3.67
C GLN A 254 -17.91 -8.31 -4.29
N ALA A 255 -17.92 -8.21 -5.63
CA ALA A 255 -17.58 -7.00 -6.36
C ALA A 255 -18.39 -5.80 -5.87
N LYS A 256 -19.69 -6.00 -5.66
CA LYS A 256 -20.65 -4.99 -5.24
C LYS A 256 -20.29 -4.25 -3.95
N TYR A 257 -19.85 -4.96 -2.91
CA TYR A 257 -19.54 -4.36 -1.61
C TYR A 257 -18.12 -3.82 -1.55
N THR A 258 -17.15 -4.53 -2.15
CA THR A 258 -15.75 -4.12 -2.12
C THR A 258 -15.49 -2.86 -2.94
N LEU A 259 -16.20 -2.67 -4.07
CA LEU A 259 -16.05 -1.48 -4.92
C LEU A 259 -16.60 -0.19 -4.31
N ALA A 260 -17.52 -0.29 -3.36
CA ALA A 260 -18.08 0.88 -2.68
C ALA A 260 -17.09 1.48 -1.65
N ASN A 261 -16.09 0.72 -1.22
CA ASN A 261 -15.25 1.03 -0.06
C ASN A 261 -13.75 1.19 -0.36
N ILE A 262 -13.35 1.27 -1.64
CA ILE A 262 -11.92 1.44 -1.98
C ILE A 262 -11.47 2.87 -1.75
N ASN A 263 -10.43 3.03 -0.91
CA ASN A 263 -9.81 4.33 -0.68
C ASN A 263 -8.35 4.33 -1.16
N PHE A 264 -7.99 5.30 -1.99
CA PHE A 264 -6.61 5.56 -2.37
C PHE A 264 -6.03 6.66 -1.50
N LEU A 265 -4.90 6.36 -0.89
CA LEU A 265 -4.19 7.27 -0.02
C LEU A 265 -2.97 7.76 -0.77
N GLU A 266 -2.96 9.02 -1.21
CA GLU A 266 -1.78 9.70 -1.77
C GLU A 266 -1.13 10.55 -0.69
N THR A 267 0.17 10.39 -0.46
CA THR A 267 0.91 11.25 0.48
C THR A 267 2.27 11.63 -0.07
N GLU A 268 2.72 12.82 0.31
CA GLU A 268 4.12 13.24 0.17
C GLU A 268 4.81 13.09 1.51
N LEU A 269 6.12 12.80 1.53
CA LEU A 269 6.87 12.58 2.78
C LEU A 269 7.02 13.84 3.65
N LYS A 270 6.72 15.01 3.10
CA LYS A 270 6.92 16.31 3.76
C LYS A 270 5.63 17.11 3.98
N GLU A 271 4.50 16.65 3.42
CA GLU A 271 3.20 17.27 3.66
C GLU A 271 2.52 16.63 4.88
N THR A 272 1.73 17.41 5.62
CA THR A 272 1.25 17.03 6.96
C THR A 272 0.02 16.11 6.96
N LEU A 273 -0.68 15.96 5.82
CA LEU A 273 -1.88 15.13 5.73
C LEU A 273 -1.95 14.40 4.38
N PRO A 274 -2.22 13.07 4.38
CA PRO A 274 -2.45 12.33 3.16
C PRO A 274 -3.74 12.81 2.47
N LYS A 275 -3.73 12.86 1.14
CA LYS A 275 -4.92 13.03 0.31
C LYS A 275 -5.63 11.69 0.19
N VAL A 276 -6.87 11.66 0.64
CA VAL A 276 -7.74 10.48 0.51
C VAL A 276 -8.61 10.66 -0.73
N PHE A 277 -8.40 9.84 -1.74
CA PHE A 277 -9.31 9.68 -2.86
C PHE A 277 -10.22 8.50 -2.55
N SER A 278 -11.44 8.81 -2.11
CA SER A 278 -12.47 7.79 -1.97
C SER A 278 -13.07 7.52 -3.33
N PHE A 279 -12.93 6.27 -3.77
CA PHE A 279 -13.57 5.80 -4.97
C PHE A 279 -14.80 5.03 -4.54
N ASN A 280 -15.91 5.75 -4.43
CA ASN A 280 -17.19 5.16 -4.09
C ASN A 280 -17.98 4.98 -5.39
N ILE A 281 -17.98 3.74 -5.90
CA ILE A 281 -18.88 3.38 -6.99
C ILE A 281 -20.27 3.22 -6.40
N ASP A 282 -21.23 4.02 -6.84
CA ASP A 282 -22.60 3.88 -6.34
C ASP A 282 -23.18 2.50 -6.67
N TYR A 283 -24.12 2.06 -5.83
CA TYR A 283 -24.70 0.72 -5.89
C TYR A 283 -25.15 0.32 -7.30
N ASN A 284 -25.81 1.22 -8.03
CA ASN A 284 -26.34 0.93 -9.37
C ASN A 284 -25.20 0.76 -10.38
N THR A 285 -24.17 1.58 -10.25
CA THR A 285 -22.97 1.48 -11.08
C THR A 285 -22.20 0.17 -10.79
N ALA A 286 -22.07 -0.21 -9.53
CA ALA A 286 -21.43 -1.47 -9.15
C ALA A 286 -22.23 -2.68 -9.64
N GLU A 287 -23.56 -2.63 -9.54
CA GLU A 287 -24.48 -3.66 -10.05
C GLU A 287 -24.41 -3.77 -11.57
N PHE A 288 -24.41 -2.65 -12.29
CA PHE A 288 -24.23 -2.62 -13.74
C PHE A 288 -22.90 -3.28 -14.16
N ILE A 289 -21.82 -2.97 -13.46
CA ILE A 289 -20.50 -3.54 -13.72
C ILE A 289 -20.50 -5.06 -13.45
N GLU A 290 -21.13 -5.51 -12.37
CA GLU A 290 -21.26 -6.92 -12.02
C GLU A 290 -22.06 -7.70 -13.07
N GLU A 291 -23.20 -7.15 -13.50
CA GLU A 291 -24.07 -7.74 -14.52
C GLU A 291 -23.38 -7.85 -15.88
N ASN A 292 -22.53 -6.86 -16.21
CA ASN A 292 -21.87 -6.75 -17.52
C ASN A 292 -20.40 -7.17 -17.51
N HIS A 293 -19.91 -7.85 -16.46
CA HIS A 293 -18.49 -8.21 -16.29
C HIS A 293 -17.87 -8.90 -17.51
N GLU A 294 -18.55 -9.89 -18.13
CA GLU A 294 -18.02 -10.58 -19.31
C GLU A 294 -17.93 -9.66 -20.54
N ASN A 295 -18.89 -8.73 -20.69
CA ASN A 295 -18.86 -7.72 -21.75
C ASN A 295 -17.69 -6.75 -21.51
N LEU A 296 -17.50 -6.29 -20.27
CA LEU A 296 -16.37 -5.43 -19.89
C LEU A 296 -15.03 -6.14 -20.13
N LYS A 297 -14.92 -7.42 -19.79
CA LYS A 297 -13.75 -8.26 -20.07
C LYS A 297 -13.45 -8.41 -21.56
N SER A 298 -14.46 -8.36 -22.42
CA SER A 298 -14.25 -8.33 -23.87
C SER A 298 -13.70 -6.98 -24.35
N LEU A 299 -14.12 -5.88 -23.72
CA LEU A 299 -13.66 -4.52 -24.02
C LEU A 299 -12.22 -4.26 -23.58
N SER A 300 -11.69 -5.00 -22.60
CA SER A 300 -10.29 -4.84 -22.14
C SER A 300 -9.27 -5.11 -23.24
N LYS A 301 -9.65 -5.91 -24.25
CA LYS A 301 -8.81 -6.25 -25.40
C LYS A 301 -8.90 -5.23 -26.54
N SER A 302 -9.82 -4.27 -26.44
CA SER A 302 -10.17 -3.35 -27.51
C SER A 302 -9.54 -1.99 -27.27
N PHE A 303 -8.87 -1.44 -28.29
CA PHE A 303 -8.24 -0.12 -28.25
C PHE A 303 -8.39 0.59 -29.60
N PHE A 304 -8.27 1.91 -29.60
CA PHE A 304 -8.12 2.70 -30.82
C PHE A 304 -6.82 3.52 -30.76
N ILE A 305 -6.29 3.85 -31.94
CA ILE A 305 -5.07 4.64 -32.08
C ILE A 305 -5.48 6.04 -32.52
N LEU A 306 -5.12 7.04 -31.72
CA LEU A 306 -5.32 8.45 -32.05
C LEU A 306 -4.34 8.91 -33.15
N PRO A 307 -4.61 10.03 -33.86
CA PRO A 307 -3.75 10.52 -34.94
C PRO A 307 -2.30 10.80 -34.51
N ASP A 308 -2.07 11.09 -33.24
CA ASP A 308 -0.76 11.27 -32.59
C ASP A 308 -0.05 9.95 -32.24
N LYS A 309 -0.65 8.80 -32.62
CA LYS A 309 -0.23 7.41 -32.33
C LYS A 309 -0.42 6.98 -30.88
N THR A 310 -1.13 7.75 -30.07
CA THR A 310 -1.49 7.35 -28.70
C THR A 310 -2.52 6.21 -28.75
N ARG A 311 -2.27 5.12 -28.01
CA ARG A 311 -3.23 4.02 -27.87
C ARG A 311 -4.17 4.32 -26.72
N VAL A 312 -5.47 4.31 -27.00
CA VAL A 312 -6.52 4.50 -25.99
C VAL A 312 -7.30 3.20 -25.85
N TYR A 313 -7.30 2.63 -24.65
CA TYR A 313 -8.05 1.42 -24.33
C TYR A 313 -9.53 1.76 -24.09
N ILE A 314 -10.42 1.02 -24.77
CA ILE A 314 -11.85 1.32 -24.78
C ILE A 314 -12.47 1.10 -23.40
N LEU A 315 -12.04 0.05 -22.69
CA LEU A 315 -12.55 -0.24 -21.35
C LEU A 315 -12.20 0.86 -20.34
N THR A 316 -10.95 1.33 -20.35
CA THR A 316 -10.48 2.44 -19.51
C THR A 316 -11.34 3.68 -19.71
N GLU A 317 -11.59 4.08 -20.97
CA GLU A 317 -12.41 5.26 -21.27
C GLU A 317 -13.89 5.07 -20.90
N PHE A 318 -14.45 3.89 -21.19
CA PHE A 318 -15.84 3.58 -20.85
C PHE A 318 -16.08 3.60 -19.35
N LEU A 319 -15.19 3.00 -18.56
CA LEU A 319 -15.25 3.05 -17.10
C LEU A 319 -15.06 4.46 -16.57
N ASN A 320 -14.13 5.25 -17.13
CA ASN A 320 -13.93 6.65 -16.75
C ASN A 320 -15.24 7.46 -16.86
N LEU A 321 -16.06 7.20 -17.87
CA LEU A 321 -17.33 7.90 -18.09
C LEU A 321 -18.47 7.39 -17.22
N ILE A 322 -18.51 6.07 -17.00
CA ILE A 322 -19.42 5.46 -16.03
C ILE A 322 -19.18 6.09 -14.65
N LEU A 323 -17.92 6.15 -14.23
CA LEU A 323 -17.51 6.67 -12.92
C LEU A 323 -17.76 8.17 -12.80
N LYS A 324 -17.59 8.93 -13.88
CA LYS A 324 -17.94 10.36 -13.94
C LYS A 324 -19.45 10.63 -14.07
N LYS A 325 -20.26 9.58 -14.28
CA LYS A 325 -21.69 9.69 -14.66
C LYS A 325 -21.92 10.52 -15.93
N ASP A 326 -20.91 10.61 -16.78
CA ASP A 326 -20.88 11.40 -18.01
C ASP A 326 -21.05 10.51 -19.25
N LEU A 327 -21.85 9.44 -19.12
CA LEU A 327 -22.16 8.52 -20.21
C LEU A 327 -22.99 9.26 -21.26
N ASN A 328 -22.28 9.86 -22.22
CA ASN A 328 -22.87 10.64 -23.29
C ASN A 328 -23.03 9.76 -24.54
N TYR A 329 -24.22 9.81 -25.16
CA TYR A 329 -24.55 9.08 -26.38
C TYR A 329 -23.61 9.39 -27.56
N GLY A 330 -22.99 10.56 -27.57
CA GLY A 330 -21.99 10.97 -28.55
C GLY A 330 -20.68 10.18 -28.48
N LEU A 331 -20.25 9.67 -27.32
CA LEU A 331 -19.10 8.77 -27.27
C LEU A 331 -19.48 7.35 -27.67
N LEU A 332 -20.62 6.83 -27.21
CA LEU A 332 -21.16 5.56 -27.71
C LEU A 332 -21.24 5.58 -29.23
N TYR A 333 -21.66 6.70 -29.82
CA TYR A 333 -21.65 6.92 -31.26
C TYR A 333 -20.23 6.94 -31.86
N LYS A 334 -19.24 7.59 -31.22
CA LYS A 334 -17.85 7.59 -31.71
C LYS A 334 -17.22 6.20 -31.66
N ILE A 335 -17.44 5.44 -30.57
CA ILE A 335 -16.97 4.05 -30.42
C ILE A 335 -17.67 3.15 -31.45
N PHE A 336 -18.99 3.29 -31.61
CA PHE A 336 -19.76 2.56 -32.63
C PHE A 336 -19.26 2.89 -34.04
N LYS A 337 -18.98 4.17 -34.32
CA LYS A 337 -18.45 4.63 -35.60
C LYS A 337 -17.04 4.09 -35.86
N SER A 338 -16.16 4.04 -34.86
CA SER A 338 -14.81 3.48 -35.03
C SER A 338 -14.85 1.96 -35.23
N ALA A 339 -15.74 1.25 -34.53
CA ALA A 339 -15.94 -0.19 -34.69
C ALA A 339 -16.61 -0.56 -36.02
N THR A 340 -17.40 0.34 -36.61
CA THR A 340 -18.06 0.14 -37.91
C THR A 340 -17.28 0.69 -39.10
N GLN A 341 -16.29 1.55 -38.88
CA GLN A 341 -15.49 2.14 -39.96
C GLN A 341 -14.57 1.14 -40.69
N ASP A 342 -14.37 -0.08 -40.17
CA ASP A 342 -13.71 -1.15 -40.92
C ASP A 342 -14.64 -1.89 -41.90
N LYS A 343 -15.95 -1.57 -41.93
CA LYS A 343 -16.88 -2.06 -42.95
C LYS A 343 -17.85 -0.96 -43.36
N ALA A 344 -17.48 -0.25 -44.41
CA ALA A 344 -18.34 0.54 -45.30
C ALA A 344 -19.82 0.62 -44.89
N TYR A 345 -20.16 1.53 -43.97
CA TYR A 345 -21.55 1.86 -43.68
C TYR A 345 -21.70 3.38 -43.62
N VAL A 346 -22.18 3.95 -44.72
CA VAL A 346 -22.66 5.34 -44.76
C VAL A 346 -24.10 5.31 -44.25
N SER A 347 -24.31 5.61 -42.97
CA SER A 347 -25.65 5.82 -42.43
C SER A 347 -26.10 7.26 -42.69
N ASN A 348 -27.20 7.42 -43.45
CA ASN A 348 -27.84 8.69 -43.78
C ASN A 348 -28.79 9.21 -42.68
N TYR A 349 -28.60 8.83 -41.41
CA TYR A 349 -29.44 9.32 -40.32
C TYR A 349 -28.72 10.32 -39.44
N ASN A 350 -29.13 11.58 -39.59
CA ASN A 350 -28.71 12.71 -38.76
C ASN A 350 -29.61 12.77 -37.52
N LEU A 351 -29.05 12.43 -36.35
CA LEU A 351 -29.75 12.39 -35.06
C LEU A 351 -30.03 13.77 -34.45
N GLN A 352 -29.76 14.87 -35.16
CA GLN A 352 -30.24 16.21 -34.80
C GLN A 352 -31.77 16.37 -34.85
N ARG A 353 -32.52 15.35 -35.25
CA ARG A 353 -34.00 15.37 -35.32
C ARG A 353 -34.72 14.79 -34.10
N LEU A 354 -34.02 14.45 -33.02
CA LEU A 354 -34.61 13.88 -31.80
C LEU A 354 -34.23 14.66 -30.52
N ILE A 355 -34.06 15.98 -30.61
CA ILE A 355 -34.08 16.89 -29.45
C ILE A 355 -35.52 17.32 -29.21
#